data_AF-A0A9W5VEQ7-F1
#
_entry.id   AF-A0A9W5VEQ7-F1
#
_cell.length_a   1.000
_cell.length_b   1.000
_cell.length_c   1.000
_cell.angle_alpha   90.00
_cell.angle_beta   90.00
_cell.angle_gamma   90.00
#
_symmetry.space_group_name_H-M   'P 1'
#
loop_
_entity.id
_entity.type
_entity.pdbx_description
1 polymer ?
#
loop_
_entity_poly.entity_id
_entity_poly.type
_entity_poly.pdbx_seq_one_letter_code
_entity_poly.pdbx_strand_id
1 'polypeptide(L)'
;MDLIKEVTLLRYQFRLMQSMIQSDEFPFYRFVIDHEFEEEQVNALRNISIAFHDRLTREEVSIFAQNDHLFSKFKLPLDMLYSPEKPNLDEFKLYITKIFYQEFELKYLLLSLKKQCIFVNVCDYLLEQLKMNNNV
;
A
#
# COMPACT_ATOMS: atom_id res chain seq x y z
N MET A 1 -7.85 35.10 7.50
CA MET A 1 -8.21 33.83 6.85
C MET A 1 -8.17 32.77 7.94
N ASP A 2 -9.28 32.08 8.18
CA ASP A 2 -9.37 31.08 9.25
C ASP A 2 -9.08 29.70 8.66
N LEU A 3 -7.82 29.26 8.81
CA LEU A 3 -7.34 27.98 8.30
C LEU A 3 -8.14 26.79 8.85
N ILE A 4 -8.59 26.84 10.10
CA ILE A 4 -9.37 25.75 10.72
C ILE A 4 -10.73 25.66 10.03
N LYS A 5 -11.37 26.81 9.79
CA LYS A 5 -12.64 26.86 9.06
C LYS A 5 -12.50 26.33 7.64
N GLU A 6 -11.44 26.69 6.92
CA GLU A 6 -11.18 26.21 5.55
C GLU A 6 -10.95 24.70 5.51
N VAL A 7 -10.10 24.17 6.39
CA VAL A 7 -9.86 22.71 6.49
C VAL A 7 -11.14 21.97 6.86
N THR A 8 -11.97 22.52 7.75
CA THR A 8 -13.26 21.91 8.13
C THR A 8 -14.22 21.84 6.95
N LEU A 9 -14.32 22.90 6.16
CA LEU A 9 -15.15 22.95 4.96
C LEU A 9 -14.66 21.95 3.91
N LEU A 10 -13.34 21.87 3.66
CA LEU A 10 -12.74 20.91 2.73
C LEU A 10 -13.02 19.46 3.15
N ARG A 11 -12.81 19.11 4.43
CA ARG A 11 -13.12 17.78 4.95
C ARG A 11 -14.60 17.43 4.80
N TYR A 12 -15.50 18.39 4.98
CA TYR A 12 -16.93 18.16 4.77
C TYR A 12 -17.30 17.94 3.31
N GLN A 13 -16.83 18.82 2.40
CA GLN A 13 -17.03 18.68 0.96
C GLN A 13 -16.50 17.34 0.45
N PHE A 14 -15.35 16.92 0.96
CA PHE A 14 -14.77 15.63 0.63
C PHE A 14 -15.64 14.44 1.09
N ARG A 15 -16.17 14.45 2.31
CA ARG A 15 -17.13 13.41 2.77
C ARG A 15 -18.38 13.35 1.90
N LEU A 16 -18.88 14.49 1.44
CA LEU A 16 -20.01 14.52 0.49
C LEU A 16 -19.63 13.85 -0.83
N MET A 17 -18.47 14.17 -1.41
CA MET A 17 -17.98 13.52 -2.62
C MET A 17 -17.81 12.00 -2.44
N GLN A 18 -17.27 11.56 -1.29
CA GLN A 18 -17.16 10.14 -0.99
C GLN A 18 -18.52 9.43 -0.93
N SER A 19 -19.57 10.08 -0.44
CA SER A 19 -20.92 9.50 -0.38
C SER A 19 -21.57 9.33 -1.75
N MET A 20 -21.07 10.03 -2.78
CA MET A 20 -21.54 9.92 -4.15
C MET A 20 -20.94 8.72 -4.90
N ILE A 21 -19.82 8.17 -4.41
CA ILE A 21 -19.12 7.03 -5.02
C ILE A 21 -19.73 5.74 -4.48
N GLN A 22 -20.02 4.77 -5.36
CA GLN A 22 -20.48 3.46 -4.93
C GLN A 22 -19.35 2.74 -4.18
N SER A 23 -19.63 2.28 -2.95
CA SER A 23 -18.61 1.75 -2.02
C SER A 23 -17.75 0.62 -2.59
N ASP A 24 -18.33 -0.14 -3.53
CA ASP A 24 -17.75 -1.38 -4.02
C ASP A 24 -16.88 -1.19 -5.27
N GLU A 25 -16.93 0.00 -5.89
CA GLU A 25 -16.24 0.27 -7.16
C GLU A 25 -14.73 0.50 -6.98
N PHE A 26 -14.34 1.16 -5.88
CA PHE A 26 -12.94 1.52 -5.61
C PHE A 26 -12.50 1.17 -4.18
N PRO A 27 -12.45 -0.12 -3.81
CA PRO A 27 -12.20 -0.55 -2.44
C PRO A 27 -10.83 -0.13 -1.90
N PHE A 28 -9.79 -0.07 -2.74
CA PHE A 28 -8.47 0.39 -2.29
C PHE A 28 -8.45 1.90 -2.07
N TYR A 29 -9.03 2.69 -2.97
CA TYR A 29 -9.12 4.14 -2.75
C TYR A 29 -9.99 4.47 -1.55
N ARG A 30 -11.06 3.70 -1.32
CA ARG A 30 -11.84 3.85 -0.09
C ARG A 30 -10.99 3.58 1.15
N PHE A 31 -10.20 2.50 1.13
CA PHE A 31 -9.26 2.16 2.20
C PHE A 31 -8.26 3.31 2.47
N VAL A 32 -7.61 3.84 1.41
CA VAL A 32 -6.67 4.98 1.50
C VAL A 32 -7.32 6.18 2.18
N ILE A 33 -8.56 6.47 1.81
CA ILE A 33 -9.26 7.63 2.33
C ILE A 33 -9.70 7.44 3.79
N ASP A 34 -10.30 6.29 4.12
CA ASP A 34 -10.78 6.00 5.48
C ASP A 34 -9.64 6.00 6.50
N HIS A 35 -8.41 5.74 6.02
CA HIS A 35 -7.18 5.75 6.81
C HIS A 35 -6.38 7.07 6.70
N GLU A 36 -6.90 8.08 5.98
CA GLU A 36 -6.24 9.38 5.74
C GLU A 36 -4.78 9.28 5.26
N PHE A 37 -4.46 8.30 4.40
CA PHE A 37 -3.08 8.13 3.92
C PHE A 37 -2.62 9.28 3.02
N GLU A 38 -1.35 9.67 3.20
CA GLU A 38 -0.67 10.65 2.37
C GLU A 38 -0.31 10.07 0.99
N GLU A 39 -0.23 10.93 -0.02
CA GLU A 39 0.13 10.54 -1.38
C GLU A 39 1.48 9.81 -1.44
N GLU A 40 2.47 10.27 -0.67
CA GLU A 40 3.79 9.64 -0.62
C GLU A 40 3.74 8.22 -0.06
N GLN A 41 2.85 7.95 0.91
CA GLN A 41 2.65 6.62 1.48
C GLN A 41 2.04 5.67 0.43
N VAL A 42 1.03 6.15 -0.31
CA VAL A 42 0.39 5.39 -1.39
C VAL A 42 1.38 5.10 -2.52
N ASN A 43 2.19 6.10 -2.89
CA ASN A 43 3.23 5.93 -3.91
C ASN A 43 4.33 4.95 -3.47
N ALA A 44 4.72 4.97 -2.20
CA ALA A 44 5.71 4.02 -1.67
C ALA A 44 5.16 2.58 -1.69
N LEU A 45 3.91 2.38 -1.26
CA LEU A 45 3.23 1.08 -1.37
C LEU A 45 3.17 0.58 -2.82
N ARG A 46 2.84 1.48 -3.77
CA ARG A 46 2.79 1.15 -5.19
C ARG A 46 4.16 0.70 -5.70
N ASN A 47 5.23 1.42 -5.39
CA ASN A 47 6.58 1.07 -5.85
C ASN A 47 7.10 -0.22 -5.23
N ILE A 48 6.82 -0.48 -3.94
CA ILE A 48 7.10 -1.78 -3.31
C ILE A 48 6.35 -2.90 -4.02
N SER A 49 5.08 -2.67 -4.36
CA SER A 49 4.28 -3.67 -5.05
C SER A 49 4.82 -3.96 -6.47
N ILE A 50 5.37 -2.96 -7.16
CA ILE A 50 6.10 -3.16 -8.43
C ILE A 50 7.36 -4.00 -8.19
N ALA A 51 8.19 -3.66 -7.19
CA ALA A 51 9.40 -4.42 -6.88
C ALA A 51 9.08 -5.87 -6.53
N PHE A 52 8.02 -6.11 -5.74
CA PHE A 52 7.57 -7.44 -5.40
C PHE A 52 7.02 -8.19 -6.61
N HIS A 53 6.28 -7.51 -7.48
CA HIS A 53 5.81 -8.09 -8.73
C HIS A 53 6.98 -8.53 -9.61
N ASP A 54 7.99 -7.68 -9.76
CA ASP A 54 9.20 -8.00 -10.51
C ASP A 54 9.92 -9.21 -9.90
N ARG A 55 10.17 -9.23 -8.59
CA ARG A 55 10.80 -10.38 -7.89
C ARG A 55 10.02 -11.69 -8.00
N LEU A 56 8.70 -11.62 -8.19
CA LEU A 56 7.86 -12.81 -8.39
C LEU A 56 7.82 -13.30 -9.85
N THR A 57 8.13 -12.44 -10.82
CA THR A 57 7.88 -12.71 -12.26
C THR A 57 9.10 -12.59 -13.15
N ARG A 58 10.17 -11.95 -12.66
CA ARG A 58 11.40 -11.59 -13.37
C ARG A 58 12.60 -11.93 -12.50
N GLU A 59 13.76 -12.01 -13.14
CA GLU A 59 15.04 -12.24 -12.45
C GLU A 59 15.57 -10.96 -11.77
N GLU A 60 15.14 -9.77 -12.21
CA GLU A 60 15.62 -8.47 -11.71
C GLU A 60 14.50 -7.45 -11.49
N VAL A 61 14.69 -6.57 -10.49
CA VAL A 61 13.80 -5.45 -10.19
C VAL A 61 13.97 -4.33 -11.21
N SER A 62 12.86 -3.88 -11.79
CA SER A 62 12.88 -2.81 -12.79
C SER A 62 13.30 -1.48 -12.18
N ILE A 63 13.98 -0.64 -12.99
CA ILE A 63 14.28 0.77 -12.67
C ILE A 63 13.00 1.54 -12.30
N PHE A 64 11.84 1.15 -12.84
CA PHE A 64 10.56 1.79 -12.48
C PHE A 64 10.13 1.55 -11.03
N ALA A 65 10.64 0.51 -10.37
CA ALA A 65 10.43 0.25 -8.95
C ALA A 65 11.48 0.93 -8.06
N GLN A 66 12.57 1.42 -8.66
CA GLN A 66 13.65 2.09 -7.95
C GLN A 66 13.28 3.55 -7.70
N ASN A 67 13.06 3.90 -6.44
CA ASN A 67 12.76 5.27 -6.02
C ASN A 67 13.35 5.55 -4.64
N ASP A 68 14.67 5.48 -4.58
CA ASP A 68 15.46 5.65 -3.37
C ASP A 68 15.16 6.98 -2.67
N HIS A 69 14.87 8.03 -3.45
CA HIS A 69 14.49 9.33 -2.90
C HIS A 69 13.20 9.23 -2.08
N LEU A 70 12.14 8.61 -2.62
CA LEU A 70 10.90 8.39 -1.88
C LEU A 70 11.11 7.48 -0.68
N PHE A 71 11.83 6.37 -0.86
CA PHE A 71 12.04 5.39 0.21
C PHE A 71 12.93 5.89 1.35
N SER A 72 13.83 6.83 1.07
CA SER A 72 14.68 7.46 2.09
C SER A 72 13.84 8.20 3.16
N LYS A 73 12.68 8.74 2.78
CA LYS A 73 11.76 9.44 3.70
C LYS A 73 11.19 8.51 4.77
N PHE A 74 11.01 7.23 4.43
CA PHE A 74 10.49 6.18 5.31
C PHE A 74 11.60 5.31 5.93
N LYS A 75 12.88 5.59 5.61
CA LYS A 75 14.04 4.82 6.07
C LYS A 75 13.87 3.32 5.82
N LEU A 76 13.46 2.94 4.60
CA LEU A 76 13.27 1.55 4.21
C LEU A 76 14.63 0.87 3.92
N PRO A 77 14.81 -0.42 4.28
CA PRO A 77 15.96 -1.20 3.85
C PRO A 77 15.84 -1.56 2.37
N LEU A 78 16.63 -0.90 1.52
CA LEU A 78 16.58 -1.05 0.05
C LEU A 78 17.30 -2.31 -0.45
N ASP A 79 18.28 -2.78 0.30
CA ASP A 79 19.01 -4.04 0.05
C ASP A 79 18.06 -5.23 0.02
N MET A 80 17.12 -5.29 0.95
CA MET A 80 16.09 -6.33 0.98
C MET A 80 15.07 -6.12 -0.15
N LEU A 81 14.65 -4.88 -0.40
CA LEU A 81 13.63 -4.56 -1.40
C LEU A 81 14.06 -4.94 -2.82
N TYR A 82 15.34 -4.70 -3.14
CA TYR A 82 15.95 -4.96 -4.45
C TYR A 82 16.68 -6.30 -4.54
N SER A 83 16.52 -7.16 -3.52
CA SER A 83 17.04 -8.52 -3.54
C SER A 83 16.39 -9.36 -4.66
N PRO A 84 17.12 -10.29 -5.30
CA PRO A 84 16.54 -11.24 -6.25
C PRO A 84 15.67 -12.32 -5.56
N GLU A 85 15.72 -12.42 -4.23
CA GLU A 85 14.92 -13.39 -3.48
C GLU A 85 13.43 -13.10 -3.59
N LYS A 86 12.57 -14.12 -3.49
CA LYS A 86 11.12 -13.89 -3.45
C LYS A 86 10.74 -13.05 -2.22
N PRO A 87 9.79 -12.10 -2.34
CA PRO A 87 9.32 -11.35 -1.20
C PRO A 87 8.69 -12.28 -0.16
N ASN A 88 8.62 -11.85 1.09
CA ASN A 88 7.90 -12.59 2.12
C ASN A 88 7.01 -11.67 2.96
N LEU A 89 6.13 -12.27 3.74
CA LEU A 89 5.14 -11.54 4.53
C LEU A 89 5.79 -10.65 5.60
N ASP A 90 6.89 -11.08 6.22
CA ASP A 90 7.54 -10.30 7.28
C ASP A 90 8.27 -9.08 6.70
N GLU A 91 8.87 -9.23 5.53
CA GLU A 91 9.37 -8.11 4.72
C GLU A 91 8.26 -7.10 4.42
N PHE A 92 7.11 -7.58 3.95
CA PHE A 92 5.98 -6.71 3.63
C PHE A 92 5.48 -5.97 4.88
N LYS A 93 5.30 -6.68 6.00
CA LYS A 93 4.89 -6.07 7.28
C LYS A 93 5.87 -4.99 7.73
N LEU A 94 7.18 -5.23 7.58
CA LEU A 94 8.21 -4.24 7.91
C LEU A 94 8.02 -2.95 7.11
N TYR A 95 7.83 -3.05 5.78
CA TYR A 95 7.63 -1.85 4.96
C TYR A 95 6.31 -1.14 5.27
N ILE A 96 5.22 -1.88 5.43
CA ILE A 96 3.91 -1.32 5.77
C ILE A 96 3.99 -0.53 7.08
N THR A 97 4.63 -1.11 8.10
CA THR A 97 4.82 -0.46 9.41
C THR A 97 5.64 0.83 9.29
N LYS A 98 6.69 0.83 8.47
CA LYS A 98 7.54 2.01 8.24
C LYS A 98 6.86 3.11 7.41
N ILE A 99 5.94 2.75 6.52
CA ILE A 99 5.30 3.71 5.61
C ILE A 99 4.13 4.40 6.30
N PHE A 100 3.23 3.63 6.90
CA PHE A 100 1.91 4.14 7.26
C PHE A 100 1.80 4.67 8.69
N TYR A 101 2.77 4.37 9.56
CA TYR A 101 2.83 4.85 10.95
C TYR A 101 1.55 4.64 11.78
N GLN A 102 0.67 3.74 11.34
CA GLN A 102 -0.59 3.40 12.00
C GLN A 102 -0.94 1.94 11.73
N GLU A 103 -1.74 1.36 12.62
CA GLU A 103 -2.16 -0.04 12.52
C GLU A 103 -3.45 -0.17 11.70
N PHE A 104 -3.49 -1.21 10.88
CA PHE A 104 -4.69 -1.65 10.16
C PHE A 104 -4.56 -3.13 9.80
N GLU A 105 -5.68 -3.77 9.49
CA GLU A 105 -5.67 -5.18 9.13
C GLU A 105 -5.05 -5.37 7.73
N LEU A 106 -3.84 -5.94 7.69
CA LEU A 106 -3.08 -6.18 6.46
C LEU A 106 -3.87 -6.99 5.41
N LYS A 107 -4.66 -7.95 5.89
CA LYS A 107 -5.54 -8.77 5.03
C LYS A 107 -6.54 -7.90 4.29
N TYR A 108 -7.11 -6.87 4.92
CA TYR A 108 -8.04 -5.96 4.26
C TYR A 108 -7.35 -5.06 3.24
N LEU A 109 -6.16 -4.55 3.53
CA LEU A 109 -5.36 -3.83 2.53
C LEU A 109 -5.14 -4.70 1.28
N LEU A 110 -4.63 -5.92 1.45
CA LEU A 110 -4.36 -6.84 0.33
C LEU A 110 -5.62 -7.21 -0.44
N LEU A 111 -6.74 -7.47 0.25
CA LEU A 111 -8.02 -7.75 -0.40
C LEU A 111 -8.56 -6.54 -1.17
N SER A 112 -8.39 -5.31 -0.65
CA SER A 112 -8.82 -4.09 -1.33
C SER A 112 -8.03 -3.85 -2.63
N LEU A 113 -6.70 -4.03 -2.59
CA LEU A 113 -5.83 -3.95 -3.77
C LEU A 113 -6.24 -4.98 -4.81
N LYS A 114 -6.39 -6.24 -4.38
CA LYS A 114 -6.80 -7.34 -5.25
C LYS A 114 -8.16 -7.09 -5.91
N LYS A 115 -9.18 -6.68 -5.14
CA LYS A 115 -10.54 -6.41 -5.67
C LYS A 115 -10.53 -5.30 -6.72
N GLN A 116 -9.59 -4.37 -6.63
CA GLN A 116 -9.41 -3.28 -7.60
C GLN A 116 -8.37 -3.63 -8.70
N CYS A 117 -8.01 -4.91 -8.85
CA CYS A 117 -7.06 -5.42 -9.84
C CYS A 117 -5.64 -4.82 -9.76
N ILE A 118 -5.22 -4.37 -8.57
CA ILE A 118 -3.89 -3.79 -8.35
C ILE A 118 -2.93 -4.88 -7.86
N PHE A 119 -1.87 -5.18 -8.63
CA PHE A 119 -0.84 -6.18 -8.33
C PHE A 119 -1.40 -7.51 -7.79
N VAL A 120 -2.38 -8.07 -8.50
CA VAL A 120 -3.15 -9.26 -8.08
C VAL A 120 -2.23 -10.44 -7.71
N ASN A 121 -1.16 -10.69 -8.49
CA ASN A 121 -0.22 -11.77 -8.21
C ASN A 121 0.54 -11.58 -6.88
N VAL A 122 0.94 -10.34 -6.57
CA VAL A 122 1.58 -10.01 -5.28
C VAL A 122 0.59 -10.19 -4.15
N CYS A 123 -0.64 -9.70 -4.33
CA CYS A 123 -1.70 -9.83 -3.33
C CYS A 123 -2.02 -11.30 -3.03
N ASP A 124 -2.20 -12.12 -4.06
CA ASP A 124 -2.46 -13.55 -3.90
C ASP A 124 -1.31 -14.25 -3.17
N TYR A 125 -0.08 -13.98 -3.58
CA TYR A 125 1.11 -14.56 -2.97
C TYR A 125 1.24 -14.22 -1.47
N LEU A 126 1.02 -12.97 -1.08
CA LEU A 126 1.05 -12.53 0.32
C LEU A 126 -0.16 -13.04 1.13
N LEU A 127 -1.34 -13.11 0.51
CA LEU A 127 -2.55 -13.65 1.15
C LEU A 127 -2.41 -15.15 1.45
N GLU A 128 -1.76 -15.94 0.59
CA GLU A 128 -1.48 -17.34 0.87
C GLU A 128 -0.52 -17.51 2.07
N GLN A 129 0.53 -16.68 2.16
CA GLN A 129 1.42 -16.67 3.33
C GLN A 129 0.69 -16.33 4.63
N LEU A 130 -0.24 -15.36 4.58
CA LEU A 130 -1.09 -15.02 5.74
C LEU A 130 -1.94 -16.21 6.21
N LYS A 131 -2.49 -17.01 5.29
CA LYS A 131 -3.27 -18.20 5.64
C LYS A 131 -2.41 -19.26 6.32
N MET A 132 -1.20 -19.50 5.80
CA MET A 132 -0.29 -20.51 6.36
C MET A 132 0.17 -20.17 7.78
N ASN A 133 0.42 -18.89 8.07
CA ASN A 133 0.85 -18.45 9.40
C ASN A 133 -0.24 -18.50 10.48
N ASN A 134 -1.52 -18.49 10.10
CA ASN A 134 -2.64 -18.60 11.07
C ASN A 134 -2.98 -20.07 11.43
N ASN A 135 -2.32 -21.04 10.79
CA ASN A 135 -2.52 -22.48 11.03
C ASN A 135 -1.41 -23.11 11.90
N VAL A 136 -0.59 -22.28 12.57
CA VAL A 136 0.47 -22.68 13.50
C VAL A 136 0.12 -22.20 14.91
#